data_AF-A0A535SGP5-F1
#
_entry.id   AF-A0A535SGP5-F1
#
_cell.length_a   1.000
_cell.length_b   1.000
_cell.length_c   1.000
_cell.angle_alpha   90.00
_cell.angle_beta   90.00
_cell.angle_gamma   90.00
#
_symmetry.space_group_name_H-M   'P 1'
#
loop_
_entity.id
_entity.type
_entity.pdbx_description
1 polymer ?
#
loop_
_entity_poly.entity_id
_entity_poly.type
_entity_poly.pdbx_seq_one_letter_code
_entity_poly.pdbx_strand_id
1 'polypeptide(L)' 'MKVIKAIYNFLVGDMIILVGILLVVLLLALIDNVAALSPLRVIAGPILIIAVLGVLTATLLREARAKR' A
#
# COMPACT_ATOMS: atom_id res chain seq x y z
N MET A 1 10.21 21.26 -7.41
CA MET A 1 8.75 21.40 -7.59
C MET A 1 8.12 20.32 -8.47
N LYS A 2 8.63 20.03 -9.67
CA LYS A 2 8.03 19.02 -10.57
C LYS A 2 7.98 17.60 -9.98
N VAL A 3 9.07 17.15 -9.36
CA VAL A 3 9.17 15.80 -8.76
C VAL A 3 8.20 15.62 -7.60
N ILE A 4 8.14 16.56 -6.67
CA ILE A 4 7.22 16.54 -5.53
C ILE A 4 5.76 16.46 -6.01
N LYS A 5 5.42 17.21 -7.07
CA LYS A 5 4.08 17.17 -7.66
C LYS A 5 3.76 15.83 -8.30
N ALA A 6 4.74 15.19 -8.96
CA ALA A 6 4.58 13.86 -9.52
C ALA A 6 4.35 12.80 -8.44
N ILE A 7 5.10 12.87 -7.33
CA ILE A 7 4.92 11.98 -6.17
C ILE A 7 3.54 12.20 -5.55
N TYR A 8 3.11 13.44 -5.37
CA TYR A 8 1.79 13.75 -4.84
C TYR A 8 0.68 13.21 -5.74
N ASN A 9 0.78 13.43 -7.05
CA ASN A 9 -0.19 12.90 -8.01
C ASN A 9 -0.16 11.37 -8.07
N PHE A 10 0.98 10.74 -7.83
CA PHE A 10 1.08 9.28 -7.76
C PHE A 10 0.44 8.72 -6.49
N LEU A 11 0.71 9.32 -5.32
CA LEU A 11 0.18 8.85 -4.03
C LEU A 11 -1.30 9.21 -3.82
N VAL A 12 -1.69 10.43 -4.17
CA VAL A 12 -3.02 11.00 -3.87
C VAL A 12 -3.91 11.04 -5.10
N GLY A 13 -3.32 11.16 -6.29
CA GLY A 13 -4.08 11.15 -7.55
C GLY A 13 -4.58 9.77 -7.95
N ASP A 14 -4.10 8.70 -7.31
CA ASP A 14 -4.62 7.35 -7.48
C ASP A 14 -5.29 6.84 -6.19
N MET A 15 -6.61 6.70 -6.24
CA MET A 15 -7.41 6.25 -5.11
C MET A 15 -7.10 4.80 -4.69
N ILE A 16 -6.64 3.92 -5.59
CA ILE A 16 -6.23 2.55 -5.25
C ILE A 16 -4.95 2.58 -4.43
N ILE A 17 -3.96 3.38 -4.86
CA ILE A 17 -2.70 3.54 -4.15
C ILE A 17 -2.95 4.16 -2.78
N LEU A 18 -3.75 5.23 -2.72
CA LEU A 18 -4.08 5.91 -1.47
C LEU A 18 -4.73 4.97 -0.46
N VAL A 19 -5.80 4.28 -0.85
CA VAL A 19 -6.50 3.32 0.03
C VAL A 19 -5.60 2.15 0.40
N GLY A 20 -4.83 1.63 -0.56
CA GLY A 20 -3.88 0.54 -0.35
C GLY A 20 -2.84 0.87 0.72
N ILE A 21 -2.19 2.03 0.62
CA ILE A 21 -1.21 2.48 1.61
C ILE A 21 -1.87 2.64 2.99
N LEU A 22 -3.06 3.24 3.04
CA LEU A 22 -3.77 3.48 4.29
C LEU A 22 -4.12 2.16 5.01
N LEU A 23 -4.57 1.15 4.26
CA LEU A 23 -4.82 -0.19 4.78
C LEU A 23 -3.55 -0.88 5.29
N VAL A 24 -2.43 -0.76 4.56
CA VAL A 24 -1.14 -1.34 4.99
C VAL A 24 -0.65 -0.70 6.27
N VAL A 25 -0.71 0.63 6.37
CA VAL A 25 -0.30 1.35 7.59
C VAL A 25 -1.18 0.95 8.76
N LEU A 26 -2.50 0.84 8.58
CA LEU A 26 -3.42 0.38 9.62
C LEU A 26 -3.12 -1.05 10.07
N LEU A 27 -2.85 -1.96 9.13
CA LEU A 27 -2.54 -3.35 9.42
C LEU A 27 -1.21 -3.48 10.19
N LEU A 28 -0.18 -2.74 9.79
CA LEU A 28 1.10 -2.73 10.50
C LEU A 28 0.96 -2.11 11.90
N ALA A 29 0.20 -1.02 12.02
CA ALA A 29 -0.12 -0.43 13.32
C ALA A 29 -0.85 -1.43 14.22
N LEU A 30 -1.77 -2.23 13.68
CA LEU A 30 -2.47 -3.27 14.43
C LEU A 30 -1.50 -4.37 14.90
N ILE A 31 -0.61 -4.85 14.03
CA ILE A 31 0.40 -5.85 14.38
C ILE A 31 1.33 -5.35 15.49
N ASP A 32 1.67 -4.06 15.46
CA ASP A 32 2.55 -3.46 16.46
C ASP A 32 1.84 -3.23 17.80
N ASN A 33 0.57 -2.83 17.79
CA ASN A 33 -0.15 -2.43 19.02
C ASN A 33 -0.96 -3.55 19.67
N VAL A 34 -1.23 -4.66 18.99
CA VAL A 34 -2.04 -5.76 19.54
C VAL A 34 -1.16 -6.92 19.98
N ALA A 35 -1.16 -7.23 21.28
CA ALA A 35 -0.35 -8.30 21.87
C ALA A 35 -0.59 -9.69 21.24
N ALA A 36 -1.84 -9.99 20.85
CA ALA A 36 -2.19 -11.24 20.18
C ALA A 36 -1.52 -11.41 18.81
N LEU A 37 -1.10 -10.31 18.16
CA LEU A 37 -0.42 -10.32 16.88
C LEU A 37 1.11 -10.28 17.02
N SER A 38 1.66 -10.35 18.23
CA SER A 38 3.10 -10.32 18.48
C SER A 38 3.91 -11.33 17.63
N PRO A 39 3.43 -12.58 17.37
CA PRO A 39 4.17 -13.52 16.52
C PRO A 39 4.34 -13.02 15.08
N LEU A 40 3.41 -12.21 14.56
CA LEU A 40 3.46 -11.69 13.18
C LEU A 40 4.49 -10.57 13.00
N ARG A 41 4.97 -9.95 14.09
CA ARG A 41 5.95 -8.85 14.02
C ARG A 41 7.24 -9.26 13.31
N VAL A 42 7.66 -10.52 13.46
CA VAL A 42 8.86 -11.08 12.82
C VAL A 42 8.75 -11.05 11.29
N ILE A 43 7.54 -11.13 10.75
CA ILE A 43 7.27 -11.14 9.31
C ILE A 43 6.62 -9.85 8.81
N ALA A 44 6.61 -8.78 9.62
CA ALA A 44 6.02 -7.49 9.24
C ALA A 44 6.66 -6.89 7.97
N GLY A 45 7.98 -7.05 7.80
CA GLY A 45 8.69 -6.65 6.58
C GLY A 45 8.18 -7.35 5.32
N PRO A 46 8.18 -8.70 5.26
CA PRO A 46 7.56 -9.46 4.19
C PRO A 46 6.09 -9.11 3.93
N ILE A 47 5.28 -8.89 4.97
CA ILE A 47 3.88 -8.44 4.83
C ILE A 47 3.80 -7.11 4.06
N LEU A 48 4.65 -6.14 4.41
CA LEU A 48 4.70 -4.85 3.71
C LEU A 48 5.08 -5.01 2.24
N ILE A 49 6.05 -5.87 1.91
CA ILE A 49 6.45 -6.11 0.52
C ILE A 49 5.28 -6.68 -0.28
N ILE A 50 4.63 -7.73 0.23
CA ILE A 50 3.49 -8.38 -0.45
C ILE A 50 2.35 -7.37 -0.63
N ALA A 51 2.07 -6.57 0.37
CA ALA A 51 0.98 -5.60 0.29
C ALA A 51 1.28 -4.48 -0.71
N VAL A 52 2.51 -3.96 -0.76
CA VAL A 52 2.93 -2.98 -1.77
C VAL A 52 2.82 -3.57 -3.18
N LEU A 53 3.31 -4.79 -3.40
CA LEU A 53 3.18 -5.47 -4.68
C LEU A 53 1.72 -5.69 -5.09
N GLY A 54 0.86 -6.04 -4.13
CA GLY A 54 -0.58 -6.19 -4.35
C GLY A 54 -1.24 -4.89 -4.79
N VAL A 55 -0.94 -3.78 -4.11
CA VAL A 55 -1.50 -2.45 -4.44
C VAL A 55 -1.04 -1.98 -5.81
N LEU A 56 0.25 -2.14 -6.12
CA LEU A 56 0.79 -1.79 -7.44
C LEU A 56 0.17 -2.66 -8.54
N THR A 57 0.04 -3.97 -8.30
CA THR A 57 -0.60 -4.89 -9.26
C THR A 57 -2.06 -4.54 -9.50
N ALA A 58 -2.83 -4.26 -8.45
CA ALA A 58 -4.21 -3.82 -8.57
C ALA A 58 -4.33 -2.51 -9.36
N THR A 59 -3.41 -1.58 -9.14
CA THR A 59 -3.34 -0.31 -9.87
C THR A 59 -3.07 -0.54 -11.36
N LEU A 60 -2.04 -1.32 -11.69
CA LEU A 60 -1.69 -1.66 -13.07
C LEU A 60 -2.81 -2.43 -13.78
N LEU A 61 -3.50 -3.34 -13.09
CA LEU A 61 -4.66 -4.05 -13.63
C LEU A 61 -5.83 -3.10 -13.95
N ARG A 62 -6.09 -2.12 -13.09
CA ARG A 62 -7.12 -1.10 -13.38
C ARG A 62 -6.74 -0.29 -14.61
N GLU A 63 -5.50 0.17 -14.70
CA GLU A 63 -5.03 0.93 -15.87
C GLU A 63 -5.07 0.11 -17.16
N ALA A 64 -4.66 -1.16 -17.11
CA ALA A 64 -4.71 -2.06 -18.25
C ALA A 64 -6.16 -2.32 -18.72
N ARG A 65 -7.13 -2.41 -17.79
CA ARG A 65 -8.56 -2.51 -18.14
C ARG A 65 -9.13 -1.21 -18.68
N ALA A 66 -8.75 -0.06 -18.13
CA ALA A 66 -9.26 1.24 -18.58
C ALA A 66 -8.78 1.62 -20.00
N LYS A 67 -7.68 1.02 -20.46
CA LYS A 67 -7.13 1.19 -21.82
C LYS A 67 -7.75 0.25 -22.87
N ARG A 68 -8.61 -0.69 -22.46
CA ARG A 68 -9.27 -1.66 -23.35
C ARG A 68 -10.70 -1.21 -23.64
#